data_AF-A0A6P3YZQ7-F1
#
_entry.id   AF-A0A6P3YZQ7-F1
#
_cell.length_a   1.000
_cell.length_b   1.000
_cell.length_c   1.000
_cell.angle_alpha   90.00
_cell.angle_beta   90.00
_cell.angle_gamma   90.00
#
_symmetry.space_group_name_H-M   'P 1'
#
loop_
_entity.id
_entity.type
_entity.pdbx_description
1 polymer ?
#
loop_
_entity_poly.entity_id
_entity_poly.type
_entity_poly.pdbx_seq_one_letter_code
_entity_poly.pdbx_strand_id
1 'polypeptide(L)'
;KKIQYNYVLQPLFLFLFLNLQSVIPLWKQLEYYKEYQQKLKAYLGDPAASERISESLYMMSLGTNDFLENYYAIPGRSSRYTIDQYQDFLVGIARNFIKELYGLGARKISLGGLPPMGCLPLERTTNFMGGNECLDSYNTVALQFNDKLKGLTIGLNKELPGIRLVFSNPYYIFMQIIRRPSMYGKLITLYHHKHS
;
A
#
# COMPACT_ATOMS: atom_id res chain seq x y z
N LYS A 1 1.96 -31.54 -11.78
CA LYS A 1 2.36 -30.69 -10.62
C LYS A 1 1.89 -29.26 -10.88
N LYS A 2 0.65 -28.91 -10.49
CA LYS A 2 0.08 -27.56 -10.66
C LYS A 2 0.54 -26.70 -9.49
N ILE A 3 1.35 -25.69 -9.77
CA ILE A 3 1.74 -24.66 -8.81
C ILE A 3 0.56 -23.70 -8.69
N GLN A 4 -0.21 -23.84 -7.63
CA GLN A 4 -1.33 -22.95 -7.32
C GLN A 4 -0.75 -21.79 -6.50
N TYR A 5 -0.57 -20.64 -7.16
CA TYR A 5 -0.30 -19.37 -6.50
C TYR A 5 -1.51 -19.03 -5.62
N ASN A 6 -1.47 -19.41 -4.35
CA ASN A 6 -2.47 -19.01 -3.38
C ASN A 6 -2.09 -17.61 -2.90
N TYR A 7 -2.67 -16.61 -3.53
CA TYR A 7 -2.75 -15.25 -3.01
C TYR A 7 -3.65 -15.28 -1.77
N VAL A 8 -3.07 -15.61 -0.61
CA VAL A 8 -3.75 -15.48 0.70
C VAL A 8 -3.64 -14.03 1.16
N LEU A 9 -4.29 -13.21 0.34
CA LEU A 9 -4.78 -11.84 0.48
C LEU A 9 -5.46 -11.62 -0.87
N GLN A 10 -6.57 -12.32 -1.07
CA GLN A 10 -7.29 -12.34 -2.35
C GLN A 10 -7.95 -10.97 -2.57
N PRO A 11 -8.04 -10.47 -3.81
CA PRO A 11 -7.07 -10.40 -4.88
C PRO A 11 -6.41 -9.00 -4.93
N LEU A 12 -5.60 -8.80 -5.95
CA LEU A 12 -5.31 -7.53 -6.62
C LEU A 12 -6.54 -6.59 -6.70
N PHE A 13 -6.94 -5.92 -5.61
CA PHE A 13 -7.84 -4.78 -5.70
C PHE A 13 -7.00 -3.58 -6.11
N LEU A 14 -6.87 -3.40 -7.42
CA LEU A 14 -7.13 -2.08 -7.97
C LEU A 14 -8.51 -1.65 -7.42
N PHE A 15 -8.54 -0.96 -6.28
CA PHE A 15 -9.73 -0.23 -5.84
C PHE A 15 -9.85 1.02 -6.71
N LEU A 16 -10.24 0.81 -7.98
CA LEU A 16 -11.09 1.73 -8.71
C LEU A 16 -12.53 1.35 -8.35
N PHE A 17 -12.97 1.67 -7.13
CA PHE A 17 -14.39 1.78 -6.84
C PHE A 17 -14.69 3.23 -6.49
N LEU A 18 -15.51 3.82 -7.33
CA LEU A 18 -16.32 5.02 -7.09
C LEU A 18 -17.30 4.76 -5.93
N ASN A 19 -16.77 4.56 -4.72
CA ASN A 19 -17.46 4.75 -3.46
C ASN A 19 -16.46 5.48 -2.55
N LEU A 20 -16.48 6.80 -2.64
CA LEU A 20 -15.50 7.76 -2.11
C LEU A 20 -15.28 7.75 -0.58
N GLN A 21 -15.76 6.77 0.22
CA GLN A 21 -15.76 6.92 1.68
C GLN A 21 -15.53 5.70 2.59
N SER A 22 -15.36 4.46 2.13
CA SER A 22 -15.22 3.32 3.08
C SER A 22 -14.15 2.31 2.69
N VAL A 23 -12.88 2.70 2.83
CA VAL A 23 -11.77 1.74 2.85
C VAL A 23 -11.89 0.86 4.10
N ILE A 24 -11.78 -0.46 3.95
CA ILE A 24 -11.80 -1.39 5.09
C ILE A 24 -10.59 -1.10 5.98
N PRO A 25 -10.78 -0.70 7.25
CA PRO A 25 -9.66 -0.35 8.13
C PRO A 25 -8.86 -1.60 8.50
N LEU A 26 -7.57 -1.42 8.81
CA LEU A 26 -6.64 -2.54 9.07
C LEU A 26 -7.14 -3.50 10.17
N TRP A 27 -7.75 -2.99 11.24
CA TRP A 27 -8.31 -3.84 12.30
C TRP A 27 -9.37 -4.80 11.77
N LYS A 28 -10.22 -4.33 10.85
CA LYS A 28 -11.27 -5.14 10.22
C LYS A 28 -10.69 -6.14 9.22
N GLN A 29 -9.64 -5.76 8.50
CA GLN A 29 -8.90 -6.71 7.64
C GLN A 29 -8.28 -7.85 8.48
N LEU A 30 -7.78 -7.54 9.69
CA LEU A 30 -7.26 -8.56 10.60
C LEU A 30 -8.35 -9.50 11.11
N GLU A 31 -9.54 -9.00 11.42
CA GLU A 31 -10.70 -9.82 11.78
C GLU A 31 -11.08 -10.78 10.66
N TYR A 32 -11.21 -10.28 9.43
CA TYR A 32 -11.50 -11.12 8.26
C TYR A 32 -10.41 -12.15 8.00
N TYR A 33 -9.15 -11.79 8.24
CA TYR A 33 -8.05 -12.75 8.14
C TYR A 33 -8.17 -13.86 9.18
N LYS A 34 -8.50 -13.55 10.44
CA LYS A 34 -8.74 -14.57 11.49
C LYS A 34 -9.90 -15.50 11.12
N GLU A 35 -11.00 -14.95 10.62
CA GLU A 35 -12.13 -15.76 10.11
C GLU A 35 -11.70 -16.66 8.94
N TYR A 36 -10.90 -16.14 8.01
CA TYR A 36 -10.35 -16.92 6.90
C TYR A 36 -9.50 -18.09 7.41
N GLN A 37 -8.65 -17.87 8.42
CA GLN A 37 -7.83 -18.94 9.00
C GLN A 37 -8.70 -20.06 9.60
N GLN A 38 -9.81 -19.72 10.27
CA GLN A 38 -10.74 -20.72 10.79
C GLN A 38 -11.37 -21.55 9.67
N LYS A 39 -11.83 -20.89 8.59
CA LYS A 39 -12.40 -21.59 7.41
C LYS A 39 -11.36 -22.48 6.73
N LEU A 40 -10.12 -21.99 6.61
CA LEU A 40 -9.02 -22.75 6.01
C LEU A 40 -8.69 -24.01 6.83
N LYS A 41 -8.65 -23.88 8.17
CA LYS A 41 -8.46 -25.01 9.09
C LYS A 41 -9.58 -26.03 9.01
N ALA A 42 -10.83 -25.58 8.97
CA ALA A 42 -11.98 -26.48 8.81
C ALA A 42 -11.94 -27.26 7.49
N TYR A 43 -11.38 -26.66 6.43
CA TYR A 43 -11.30 -27.28 5.11
C TYR A 43 -10.08 -28.21 4.93
N LEU A 44 -8.90 -27.82 5.42
CA LEU A 44 -7.63 -28.55 5.19
C LEU A 44 -7.13 -29.36 6.38
N GLY A 45 -7.69 -29.13 7.57
CA GLY A 45 -7.10 -29.56 8.84
C GLY A 45 -5.97 -28.62 9.29
N ASP A 46 -5.68 -28.63 10.60
CA ASP A 46 -4.74 -27.69 11.21
C ASP A 46 -3.32 -27.72 10.63
N PRO A 47 -2.68 -28.90 10.40
CA PRO A 47 -1.30 -28.93 9.90
C PRO A 47 -1.16 -28.30 8.51
N ALA A 48 -2.02 -28.71 7.57
CA ALA A 48 -1.98 -28.23 6.19
C ALA A 48 -2.39 -26.76 6.08
N ALA A 49 -3.34 -26.30 6.91
CA ALA A 49 -3.69 -24.89 6.98
C ALA A 49 -2.52 -24.03 7.51
N SER A 50 -1.83 -24.50 8.55
CA SER A 50 -0.68 -23.79 9.14
C SER A 50 0.48 -23.67 8.16
N GLU A 51 0.79 -24.76 7.44
CA GLU A 51 1.79 -24.75 6.37
C GLU A 51 1.40 -23.73 5.29
N ARG A 52 0.16 -23.77 4.81
CA ARG A 52 -0.34 -22.84 3.79
C ARG A 52 -0.21 -21.38 4.23
N ILE A 53 -0.57 -21.07 5.47
CA ILE A 53 -0.45 -19.72 6.04
C ILE A 53 1.01 -19.27 6.05
N SER A 54 1.93 -20.13 6.53
CA SER A 54 3.35 -19.78 6.62
C SER A 54 4.00 -19.58 5.24
N GLU A 55 3.55 -20.33 4.23
CA GLU A 55 4.13 -20.29 2.89
C GLU A 55 3.55 -19.19 1.99
N SER A 56 2.43 -18.59 2.40
CA SER A 56 1.73 -17.54 1.64
C SER A 56 2.47 -16.21 1.64
N LEU A 57 2.29 -15.43 0.56
CA LEU A 57 2.77 -14.06 0.45
C LEU A 57 1.66 -13.08 0.83
N TYR A 58 1.98 -12.18 1.75
CA TYR A 58 1.10 -11.12 2.23
C TYR A 58 1.56 -9.79 1.66
N MET A 59 0.67 -9.05 1.00
CA MET A 59 0.96 -7.72 0.49
C MET A 59 0.25 -6.68 1.35
N MET A 60 1.00 -5.73 1.88
CA MET A 60 0.50 -4.64 2.72
C MET A 60 0.83 -3.30 2.06
N SER A 61 -0.12 -2.37 2.08
CA SER A 61 0.09 -0.99 1.65
C SER A 61 -0.67 -0.06 2.59
N LEU A 62 -0.09 1.09 2.87
CA LEU A 62 -0.72 2.18 3.64
C LEU A 62 -0.12 3.52 3.23
N GLY A 63 -0.80 4.61 3.56
CA GLY A 63 -0.25 5.96 3.52
C GLY A 63 -0.89 6.88 2.48
N THR A 64 -1.20 6.46 1.25
CA THR A 64 -1.69 7.40 0.21
C THR A 64 -2.96 8.13 0.66
N ASN A 65 -3.98 7.39 1.09
CA ASN A 65 -5.22 7.97 1.61
C ASN A 65 -4.99 8.64 2.98
N ASP A 66 -4.10 8.11 3.80
CA ASP A 66 -3.76 8.70 5.10
C ASP A 66 -3.20 10.12 4.95
N PHE A 67 -2.31 10.35 3.97
CA PHE A 67 -1.78 11.68 3.68
C PHE A 67 -2.80 12.55 2.94
N LEU A 68 -3.33 12.10 1.79
CA LEU A 68 -4.15 12.95 0.93
C LEU A 68 -5.53 13.24 1.53
N GLU A 69 -6.23 12.20 1.99
CA GLU A 69 -7.60 12.32 2.47
C GLU A 69 -7.63 12.71 3.96
N ASN A 70 -6.85 12.03 4.81
CA ASN A 70 -6.97 12.20 6.26
C ASN A 70 -6.10 13.33 6.84
N TYR A 71 -4.97 13.67 6.20
CA TYR A 71 -4.04 14.68 6.71
C TYR A 71 -4.18 16.03 6.01
N TYR A 72 -4.17 16.04 4.67
CA TYR A 72 -4.24 17.27 3.89
C TYR A 72 -5.69 17.75 3.66
N ALA A 73 -6.61 16.88 3.25
CA ALA A 73 -7.98 17.30 2.96
C ALA A 73 -8.84 17.52 4.22
N ILE A 74 -8.61 16.76 5.29
CA ILE A 74 -9.39 16.85 6.54
C ILE A 74 -8.53 17.46 7.66
N PRO A 75 -8.93 18.59 8.29
CA PRO A 75 -8.10 19.31 9.26
C PRO A 75 -7.86 18.57 10.59
N GLY A 76 -8.50 17.42 10.82
CA GLY A 76 -8.43 16.69 12.08
C GLY A 76 -7.05 16.13 12.42
N ARG A 77 -6.28 15.65 11.43
CA ARG A 77 -4.93 15.10 11.68
C ARG A 77 -3.85 16.18 11.64
N SER A 78 -3.91 17.09 10.67
CA SER A 78 -2.94 18.18 10.52
C SER A 78 -2.98 19.20 11.67
N SER A 79 -4.09 19.31 12.41
CA SER A 79 -4.16 20.09 13.65
C SER A 79 -3.52 19.41 14.88
N ARG A 80 -3.30 18.09 14.82
CA ARG A 80 -2.80 17.29 15.96
C ARG A 80 -1.36 16.83 15.78
N TYR A 81 -0.90 16.70 14.53
CA TYR A 81 0.40 16.17 14.18
C TYR A 81 1.08 17.08 13.18
N THR A 82 2.38 17.30 13.35
CA THR A 82 3.23 17.69 12.22
C THR A 82 3.34 16.54 11.23
N ILE A 83 3.78 16.83 10.00
CA ILE A 83 3.85 15.80 8.96
C ILE A 83 4.82 14.67 9.31
N ASP A 84 5.92 14.99 9.99
CA ASP A 84 6.89 14.00 10.45
C ASP A 84 6.33 13.12 11.59
N GLN A 85 5.65 13.73 12.56
CA GLN A 85 4.95 12.97 13.62
C GLN A 85 3.85 12.07 13.06
N TYR A 86 3.14 12.51 12.01
CA TYR A 86 2.12 11.69 11.37
C TYR A 86 2.74 10.52 10.60
N GLN A 87 3.88 10.72 9.94
CA GLN A 87 4.66 9.63 9.36
C GLN A 87 5.05 8.59 10.42
N ASP A 88 5.57 9.03 11.56
CA ASP A 88 5.95 8.11 12.65
C ASP A 88 4.75 7.35 13.23
N PHE A 89 3.61 8.04 13.36
CA PHE A 89 2.34 7.42 13.77
C PHE A 89 1.92 6.29 12.81
N LEU A 90 1.97 6.51 11.50
CA LEU A 90 1.64 5.51 10.49
C LEU A 90 2.66 4.35 10.47
N VAL A 91 3.95 4.62 10.64
CA VAL A 91 4.99 3.59 10.80
C VAL A 91 4.71 2.71 12.03
N GLY A 92 4.27 3.31 13.14
CA GLY A 92 3.85 2.58 14.34
C GLY A 92 2.66 1.64 14.08
N ILE A 93 1.64 2.13 13.36
CA ILE A 93 0.51 1.30 12.92
C ILE A 93 0.99 0.13 12.05
N ALA A 94 1.84 0.40 11.06
CA ALA A 94 2.39 -0.63 10.18
C ALA A 94 3.16 -1.70 10.97
N ARG A 95 4.00 -1.28 11.92
CA ARG A 95 4.74 -2.18 12.81
C ARG A 95 3.81 -3.12 13.57
N ASN A 96 2.79 -2.57 14.21
CA ASN A 96 1.86 -3.33 15.03
C ASN A 96 1.08 -4.35 14.18
N PHE A 97 0.59 -3.92 13.02
CA PHE A 97 -0.15 -4.81 12.12
C PHE A 97 0.73 -5.96 11.58
N ILE A 98 1.99 -5.69 11.22
CA ILE A 98 2.93 -6.73 10.80
C ILE A 98 3.19 -7.73 11.94
N LYS A 99 3.33 -7.26 13.19
CA LYS A 99 3.49 -8.13 14.36
C LYS A 99 2.26 -9.01 14.60
N GLU A 100 1.06 -8.46 14.44
CA GLU A 100 -0.19 -9.22 14.52
C GLU A 100 -0.25 -10.32 13.44
N LEU A 101 0.03 -9.99 12.17
CA LEU A 101 0.09 -10.97 11.09
C LEU A 101 1.13 -12.06 11.38
N TYR A 102 2.31 -11.68 11.85
CA TYR A 102 3.36 -12.61 12.23
C TYR A 102 2.93 -13.54 13.37
N GLY A 103 2.27 -13.00 14.40
CA GLY A 103 1.68 -13.77 15.51
C GLY A 103 0.62 -14.77 15.04
N LEU A 104 -0.09 -14.43 13.95
CA LEU A 104 -1.04 -15.31 13.28
C LEU A 104 -0.39 -16.29 12.27
N GLY A 105 0.94 -16.37 12.21
CA GLY A 105 1.66 -17.35 11.40
C GLY A 105 2.13 -16.86 10.03
N ALA A 106 1.88 -15.61 9.65
CA ALA A 106 2.42 -15.06 8.41
C ALA A 106 3.96 -15.00 8.48
N ARG A 107 4.64 -15.40 7.40
CA ARG A 107 6.11 -15.35 7.34
C ARG A 107 6.66 -14.57 6.16
N LYS A 108 5.94 -14.43 5.05
CA LYS A 108 6.42 -13.71 3.85
C LYS A 108 5.57 -12.47 3.61
N ILE A 109 6.11 -11.28 3.84
CA ILE A 109 5.34 -10.03 3.76
C ILE A 109 6.06 -9.05 2.83
N SER A 110 5.31 -8.45 1.90
CA SER A 110 5.74 -7.32 1.09
C SER A 110 5.05 -6.06 1.60
N LEU A 111 5.81 -5.13 2.17
CA LEU A 111 5.34 -3.81 2.58
C LEU A 111 5.56 -2.81 1.43
N GLY A 112 4.48 -2.40 0.78
CA GLY A 112 4.46 -1.42 -0.29
C GLY A 112 4.69 0.00 0.24
N GLY A 113 5.58 0.72 -0.41
CA GLY A 113 5.76 2.16 -0.22
C GLY A 113 4.76 2.98 -1.01
N LEU A 114 4.85 4.30 -0.86
CA LEU A 114 4.07 5.28 -1.57
C LEU A 114 4.57 5.49 -3.01
N PRO A 115 3.65 5.60 -3.98
CA PRO A 115 3.96 6.12 -5.30
C PRO A 115 4.27 7.64 -5.21
N PRO A 116 4.66 8.30 -6.32
CA PRO A 116 4.69 9.75 -6.38
C PRO A 116 3.28 10.34 -6.28
N MET A 117 2.77 10.44 -5.06
CA MET A 117 1.36 10.78 -4.81
C MET A 117 1.01 12.21 -5.25
N GLY A 118 1.99 13.13 -5.31
CA GLY A 118 1.79 14.46 -5.89
C GLY A 118 1.53 14.45 -7.40
N CYS A 119 1.77 13.32 -8.08
CA CYS A 119 1.48 13.15 -9.50
C CYS A 119 0.14 12.47 -9.78
N LEU A 120 -0.67 12.16 -8.76
CA LEU A 120 -1.98 11.58 -8.97
C LEU A 120 -2.90 12.54 -9.76
N PRO A 121 -3.81 12.04 -10.60
CA PRO A 121 -4.63 12.89 -11.48
C PRO A 121 -5.39 14.00 -10.74
N LEU A 122 -5.96 13.69 -9.57
CA LEU A 122 -6.68 14.67 -8.76
C LEU A 122 -5.75 15.79 -8.28
N GLU A 123 -4.60 15.43 -7.70
CA GLU A 123 -3.61 16.39 -7.19
C GLU A 123 -3.01 17.28 -8.27
N ARG A 124 -2.82 16.74 -9.47
CA ARG A 124 -2.39 17.53 -10.63
C ARG A 124 -3.47 18.49 -11.08
N THR A 125 -4.72 18.04 -11.13
CA THR A 125 -5.86 18.86 -11.57
C THR A 125 -6.13 20.02 -10.59
N THR A 126 -5.95 19.80 -9.29
CA THR A 126 -6.08 20.86 -8.27
C THR A 126 -4.89 21.81 -8.26
N ASN A 127 -3.72 21.39 -8.76
CA ASN A 127 -2.55 22.24 -8.98
C ASN A 127 -2.66 23.12 -10.25
N PHE A 128 -3.82 23.75 -10.47
CA PHE A 128 -4.10 24.59 -11.63
C PHE A 128 -3.12 25.77 -11.74
N MET A 129 -2.78 26.41 -10.62
CA MET A 129 -1.80 27.51 -10.59
C MET A 129 -0.38 27.04 -10.88
N GLY A 130 -0.05 25.78 -10.59
CA GLY A 130 1.23 25.15 -10.91
C GLY A 130 1.23 24.39 -12.24
N GLY A 131 0.36 24.76 -13.20
CA GLY A 131 0.38 24.22 -14.55
C GLY A 131 -0.06 22.75 -14.67
N ASN A 132 -0.80 22.23 -13.69
CA ASN A 132 -1.13 20.81 -13.58
C ASN A 132 0.10 19.88 -13.49
N GLU A 133 1.22 20.39 -12.98
CA GLU A 133 2.40 19.61 -12.67
C GLU A 133 2.23 18.83 -11.36
N CYS A 134 3.15 17.89 -11.09
CA CYS A 134 3.15 17.16 -9.84
C CYS A 134 3.46 18.09 -8.65
N LEU A 135 2.82 17.83 -7.50
CA LEU A 135 3.12 18.52 -6.26
C LEU A 135 4.40 17.95 -5.61
N ASP A 136 5.49 18.71 -5.69
CA ASP A 136 6.80 18.30 -5.12
C ASP A 136 6.79 18.14 -3.60
N SER A 137 5.97 18.92 -2.90
CA SER A 137 5.78 18.80 -1.44
C SER A 137 5.25 17.41 -1.06
N TYR A 138 4.25 16.91 -1.80
CA TYR A 138 3.67 15.59 -1.55
C TYR A 138 4.63 14.47 -1.96
N ASN A 139 5.35 14.66 -3.07
CA ASN A 139 6.38 13.71 -3.51
C ASN A 139 7.55 13.62 -2.53
N THR A 140 7.91 14.72 -1.86
CA THR A 140 8.92 14.74 -0.80
C THR A 140 8.48 13.91 0.40
N VAL A 141 7.23 14.09 0.85
CA VAL A 141 6.65 13.28 1.94
C VAL A 141 6.61 11.80 1.57
N ALA A 142 6.27 11.47 0.33
CA ALA A 142 6.27 10.08 -0.15
C ALA A 142 7.66 9.44 -0.04
N LEU A 143 8.71 10.15 -0.43
CA LEU A 143 10.10 9.68 -0.32
C LEU A 143 10.53 9.50 1.14
N GLN A 144 10.28 10.49 1.99
CA GLN A 144 10.62 10.42 3.43
C GLN A 144 9.93 9.25 4.13
N PHE A 145 8.64 9.07 3.87
CA PHE A 145 7.88 7.97 4.45
C PHE A 145 8.36 6.62 3.94
N ASN A 146 8.71 6.51 2.66
CA ASN A 146 9.30 5.31 2.07
C ASN A 146 10.62 4.93 2.74
N ASP A 147 11.46 5.89 3.09
CA ASP A 147 12.69 5.63 3.84
C ASP A 147 12.42 5.11 5.25
N LYS A 148 11.40 5.67 5.94
CA LYS A 148 10.98 5.15 7.26
C LYS A 148 10.41 3.73 7.16
N LEU A 149 9.61 3.42 6.14
CA LEU A 149 9.10 2.06 5.90
C LEU A 149 10.23 1.08 5.59
N LYS A 150 11.21 1.49 4.78
CA LYS A 150 12.43 0.70 4.54
C LYS A 150 13.15 0.41 5.85
N GLY A 151 13.37 1.42 6.69
CA GLY A 151 13.95 1.25 8.03
C GLY A 151 13.16 0.28 8.90
N LEU A 152 11.83 0.39 8.91
CA LEU A 152 10.93 -0.54 9.62
C LEU A 152 11.14 -1.98 9.14
N THR A 153 11.20 -2.23 7.83
CA THR A 153 11.41 -3.58 7.31
C THR A 153 12.74 -4.17 7.75
N ILE A 154 13.83 -3.40 7.73
CA ILE A 154 15.15 -3.83 8.19
C ILE A 154 15.09 -4.17 9.69
N GLY A 155 14.43 -3.34 10.50
CA GLY A 155 14.26 -3.57 11.93
C GLY A 155 13.50 -4.85 12.24
N LEU A 156 12.35 -5.06 11.61
CA LEU A 156 11.50 -6.22 11.87
C LEU A 156 12.10 -7.54 11.39
N ASN A 157 12.89 -7.55 10.29
CA ASN A 157 13.61 -8.76 9.88
C ASN A 157 14.67 -9.20 10.92
N LYS A 158 15.23 -8.25 11.69
CA LYS A 158 16.16 -8.57 12.79
C LYS A 158 15.41 -9.01 14.04
N GLU A 159 14.24 -8.43 14.29
CA GLU A 159 13.44 -8.66 15.50
C GLU A 159 12.64 -9.97 15.46
N LEU A 160 12.15 -10.39 14.29
CA LEU A 160 11.19 -11.49 14.16
C LEU A 160 11.82 -12.71 13.45
N PRO A 161 12.19 -13.78 14.19
CA PRO A 161 12.82 -14.95 13.59
C PRO A 161 11.99 -15.60 12.48
N GLY A 162 12.63 -15.90 11.36
CA GLY A 162 11.99 -16.60 10.24
C GLY A 162 11.02 -15.75 9.41
N ILE A 163 10.84 -14.47 9.72
CA ILE A 163 10.12 -13.56 8.82
C ILE A 163 10.98 -13.27 7.58
N ARG A 164 10.32 -13.10 6.44
CA ARG A 164 10.86 -12.53 5.20
C ARG A 164 10.02 -11.31 4.86
N LEU A 165 10.42 -10.16 5.37
CA LEU A 165 9.74 -8.89 5.14
C LEU A 165 10.53 -8.07 4.11
N VAL A 166 9.88 -7.68 3.01
CA VAL A 166 10.51 -6.90 1.93
C VAL A 166 9.80 -5.57 1.80
N PHE A 167 10.58 -4.49 1.67
CA PHE A 167 10.05 -3.20 1.25
C PHE A 167 9.96 -3.14 -0.28
N SER A 168 8.76 -2.92 -0.80
CA SER A 168 8.50 -2.79 -2.23
C SER A 168 8.27 -1.32 -2.56
N ASN A 169 9.19 -0.69 -3.28
CA ASN A 169 9.14 0.74 -3.56
C ASN A 169 8.55 1.02 -4.97
N PRO A 170 7.28 1.47 -5.08
CA PRO A 170 6.69 1.77 -6.37
C PRO A 170 7.07 3.16 -6.90
N TYR A 171 7.70 4.03 -6.09
CA TYR A 171 7.91 5.44 -6.42
C TYR A 171 8.64 5.63 -7.75
N TYR A 172 9.82 5.01 -7.89
CA TYR A 172 10.70 5.24 -9.04
C TYR A 172 10.13 4.68 -10.34
N ILE A 173 9.49 3.51 -10.30
CA ILE A 173 8.89 2.91 -11.49
C ILE A 173 7.72 3.76 -11.99
N PHE A 174 6.84 4.24 -11.10
CA PHE A 174 5.76 5.14 -11.50
C PHE A 174 6.29 6.48 -12.00
N MET A 175 7.31 7.05 -11.36
CA MET A 175 7.94 8.28 -11.87
C MET A 175 8.53 8.11 -13.27
N GLN A 176 9.12 6.96 -13.58
CA GLN A 176 9.61 6.68 -14.94
C GLN A 176 8.46 6.58 -15.94
N ILE A 177 7.35 5.90 -15.58
CA ILE A 177 6.16 5.81 -16.43
C ILE A 177 5.58 7.22 -16.70
N ILE A 178 5.48 8.05 -15.66
CA ILE A 178 4.94 9.42 -15.77
C ILE A 178 5.83 10.30 -16.65
N ARG A 179 7.15 10.24 -16.47
CA ARG A 179 8.10 11.10 -17.21
C ARG A 179 8.43 10.59 -18.61
N ARG A 180 8.31 9.28 -18.86
CA ARG A 180 8.69 8.63 -20.12
C ARG A 180 7.63 7.62 -20.56
N PRO A 181 6.38 8.02 -20.75
CA PRO A 181 5.30 7.10 -21.08
C PRO A 181 5.57 6.28 -22.35
N SER A 182 6.22 6.89 -23.34
CA SER A 182 6.58 6.23 -24.61
C SER A 182 7.45 4.98 -24.45
N MET A 183 8.23 4.88 -23.36
CA MET A 183 9.05 3.70 -23.05
C MET A 183 8.23 2.51 -22.53
N TYR A 184 7.00 2.76 -22.07
CA TYR A 184 6.10 1.77 -21.47
C TYR A 184 4.86 1.50 -22.33
N GLY A 185 4.79 2.09 -23.53
CA GLY A 185 3.69 1.94 -24.49
C GLY A 185 3.27 3.26 -25.12
N LYS A 186 2.46 3.21 -26.17
CA LYS A 186 1.81 4.42 -26.69
C LYS A 186 0.66 4.78 -25.76
N LEU A 187 0.66 6.00 -25.20
CA LEU A 187 -0.58 6.58 -24.71
C LEU A 187 -1.52 6.69 -25.92
N ILE A 188 -2.59 5.89 -25.95
CA ILE A 188 -3.69 6.13 -26.86
C ILE A 188 -4.38 7.38 -26.31
N THR A 189 -4.06 8.52 -26.90
CA THR A 189 -4.82 9.75 -26.68
C THR A 189 -6.21 9.50 -27.27
N LEU A 190 -7.20 9.16 -26.45
CA LEU A 190 -8.62 9.16 -26.83
C LEU A 190 -9.13 10.60 -26.98
N TYR A 191 -8.48 11.38 -27.83
CA TYR A 191 -8.96 12.70 -28.26
C TYR A 191 -8.67 12.85 -29.75
N HIS A 192 -9.48 12.19 -30.56
CA HIS A 192 -9.77 12.64 -31.92
C HIS A 192 -11.18 12.20 -32.31
N HIS A 193 -12.17 13.01 -31.91
CA HIS A 193 -13.27 13.30 -32.81
C HIS A 193 -13.29 14.81 -33.04
N LYS A 194 -12.47 15.25 -34.01
CA LYS A 194 -12.71 16.52 -34.68
C LYS A 194 -13.94 16.32 -35.56
N HIS A 195 -14.89 17.25 -35.42
CA HIS A 195 -15.98 17.47 -36.35
C HIS A 195 -15.49 17.39 -37.81
N SER A 196 -16.24 16.65 -38.62
CA SER A 196 -16.30 16.77 -40.07
C SER A 196 -17.76 17.04 -40.41
#